data_AF-A0AA39WL77-F1
#
_entry.id   AF-A0AA39WL77-F1
#
_cell.length_a   1.000
_cell.length_b   1.000
_cell.length_c   1.000
_cell.angle_alpha   90.00
_cell.angle_beta   90.00
_cell.angle_gamma   90.00
#
_symmetry.space_group_name_H-M   'P 1'
#
loop_
_entity.id
_entity.type
_entity.pdbx_description
1 polymer ?
#
loop_
_entity_poly.entity_id
_entity_poly.type
_entity_poly.pdbx_seq_one_letter_code
_entity_poly.pdbx_strand_id
1 'polypeptide(L)'
;LRFQFGEHVLLGNTVLLSWHDGTKQLAKDKPFRLENGLQVTYGQISALGGDFFAFKEPICFGKDAEEQVQRFELGFATLASKSSAKALAEGFISTKKDEVAVVEKASQPGADVSIVDTYYDSFTTKYIEEMKSVLRGMFGDQEKGYLGLALLNLDHFGADARTAYNAGHTAALRKAASSKIPKNLEDAYAMNAFADHFLQDSFAAGHLRVPRRKLYAGNSLRFDKDICAHAMHSEDNKAGLRVNNPLGETWVSYGDSTLLRPENRTNLAKCGEALATSANEVFEAWNKGTIPSPSSFGAWRHAPTLESAM
;
A
#
# COMPACT_ATOMS: atom_id res chain seq x y z
N LEU A 1 7.96 -9.58 8.84
CA LEU A 1 6.92 -8.59 8.46
C LEU A 1 5.57 -9.10 8.90
N ARG A 2 4.80 -8.29 9.64
CA ARG A 2 3.36 -8.46 9.72
C ARG A 2 2.80 -7.61 8.58
N PHE A 3 2.10 -8.25 7.65
CA PHE A 3 1.42 -7.54 6.57
C PHE A 3 0.11 -7.03 7.17
N GLN A 4 0.01 -5.72 7.38
CA GLN A 4 -1.13 -5.08 8.06
C GLN A 4 -2.32 -4.94 7.11
N PHE A 5 -2.74 -6.09 6.59
CA PHE A 5 -3.75 -6.22 5.57
C PHE A 5 -5.05 -5.51 5.97
N GLY A 6 -5.48 -5.67 7.23
CA GLY A 6 -6.70 -5.03 7.73
C GLY A 6 -6.60 -3.50 7.75
N GLU A 7 -5.44 -2.94 8.11
CA GLU A 7 -5.19 -1.50 8.15
C GLU A 7 -5.22 -0.89 6.73
N HIS A 8 -4.57 -1.52 5.75
CA HIS A 8 -4.63 -1.11 4.34
C HIS A 8 -6.06 -1.21 3.77
N VAL A 9 -6.76 -2.32 4.08
CA VAL A 9 -8.17 -2.49 3.66
C VAL A 9 -9.01 -1.35 4.20
N LEU A 10 -8.90 -1.04 5.50
CA LEU A 10 -9.65 0.04 6.13
C LEU A 10 -9.38 1.38 5.43
N LEU A 11 -8.11 1.76 5.28
CA LEU A 11 -7.71 3.03 4.66
C LEU A 11 -8.30 3.17 3.25
N GLY A 12 -8.03 2.19 2.37
CA GLY A 12 -8.53 2.24 0.99
C GLY A 12 -10.05 2.20 0.88
N ASN A 13 -10.74 1.47 1.78
CA ASN A 13 -12.20 1.37 1.77
C ASN A 13 -12.92 2.65 2.20
N THR A 14 -12.23 3.55 2.91
CA THR A 14 -12.77 4.85 3.34
C THR A 14 -12.68 5.93 2.26
N VAL A 15 -11.96 5.67 1.16
CA VAL A 15 -11.82 6.63 0.06
C VAL A 15 -13.18 6.85 -0.63
N LEU A 16 -13.58 8.12 -0.78
CA LEU A 16 -14.79 8.51 -1.49
C LEU A 16 -14.49 8.72 -2.98
N LEU A 17 -14.92 7.79 -3.83
CA LEU A 17 -14.65 7.80 -5.27
C LEU A 17 -15.73 8.57 -6.03
N SER A 18 -15.31 9.37 -7.02
CA SER A 18 -16.21 10.04 -7.97
C SER A 18 -16.37 9.20 -9.24
N TRP A 19 -17.60 9.09 -9.75
CA TRP A 19 -17.92 8.20 -10.87
C TRP A 19 -18.36 8.96 -12.12
N HIS A 20 -18.33 8.27 -13.26
CA HIS A 20 -18.67 8.83 -14.57
C HIS A 20 -20.10 9.37 -14.67
N ASP A 21 -21.01 8.93 -13.80
CA ASP A 21 -22.41 9.34 -13.72
C ASP A 21 -22.63 10.53 -12.76
N GLY A 22 -21.55 11.09 -12.20
CA GLY A 22 -21.58 12.20 -11.26
C GLY A 22 -21.83 11.78 -9.81
N THR A 23 -22.03 10.48 -9.53
CA THR A 23 -22.20 9.98 -8.16
C THR A 23 -20.86 9.92 -7.41
N LYS A 24 -20.94 9.97 -6.08
CA LYS A 24 -19.82 9.71 -5.18
C LYS A 24 -20.18 8.57 -4.23
N GLN A 25 -19.28 7.59 -4.09
CA GLN A 25 -19.53 6.40 -3.25
C GLN A 25 -18.24 6.00 -2.53
N LEU A 26 -18.37 5.47 -1.31
CA LEU A 26 -17.22 4.90 -0.61
C LEU A 26 -16.71 3.70 -1.41
N ALA A 27 -15.40 3.56 -1.47
CA ALA A 27 -14.76 2.54 -2.27
C ALA A 27 -15.12 1.10 -1.86
N LYS A 28 -15.50 0.90 -0.59
CA LYS A 28 -16.03 -0.38 -0.11
C LYS A 28 -17.35 -0.80 -0.73
N ASP A 29 -18.18 0.17 -1.13
CA ASP A 29 -19.55 -0.08 -1.59
C ASP A 29 -19.61 -0.43 -3.09
N LYS A 30 -18.49 -0.31 -3.81
CA LYS A 30 -18.40 -0.59 -5.24
C LYS A 30 -17.12 -1.36 -5.60
N PRO A 31 -17.11 -2.70 -5.43
CA PRO A 31 -15.98 -3.54 -5.83
C PRO A 31 -15.67 -3.42 -7.32
N PHE A 32 -14.38 -3.48 -7.66
CA PHE A 32 -13.88 -3.53 -9.02
C PHE A 32 -13.85 -4.96 -9.53
N ARG A 33 -14.17 -5.14 -10.81
CA ARG A 33 -13.92 -6.39 -11.53
C ARG A 33 -12.66 -6.23 -12.38
N LEU A 34 -11.59 -6.92 -11.98
CA LEU A 34 -10.33 -6.95 -12.72
C LEU A 34 -10.44 -7.83 -13.97
N GLU A 35 -9.43 -7.77 -14.86
CA GLU A 35 -9.43 -8.49 -16.14
C GLU A 35 -9.57 -10.00 -15.98
N ASN A 36 -8.90 -10.59 -14.98
CA ASN A 36 -9.00 -12.00 -14.64
C ASN A 36 -10.33 -12.39 -13.95
N GLY A 37 -11.26 -11.44 -13.78
CA GLY A 37 -12.56 -11.65 -13.15
C GLY A 37 -12.53 -11.73 -11.63
N LEU A 38 -11.42 -11.33 -10.99
CA LEU A 38 -11.36 -11.09 -9.55
C LEU A 38 -12.24 -9.89 -9.19
N GLN A 39 -13.04 -10.02 -8.13
CA GLN A 39 -13.86 -8.94 -7.59
C GLN A 39 -13.28 -8.49 -6.25
N VAL A 40 -12.83 -7.24 -6.17
CA VAL A 40 -12.11 -6.71 -5.01
C VAL A 40 -12.42 -5.23 -4.81
N THR A 41 -12.48 -4.80 -3.57
CA THR A 41 -12.58 -3.39 -3.18
C THR A 41 -11.25 -2.65 -3.36
N TYR A 42 -11.27 -1.33 -3.32
CA TYR A 42 -10.06 -0.50 -3.34
C TYR A 42 -9.09 -0.86 -2.20
N GLY A 43 -9.62 -1.00 -0.98
CA GLY A 43 -8.83 -1.41 0.18
C GLY A 43 -8.19 -2.78 -0.01
N GLN A 44 -8.92 -3.75 -0.57
CA GLN A 44 -8.36 -5.07 -0.86
C GLN A 44 -7.27 -5.01 -1.93
N ILE A 45 -7.42 -4.20 -2.99
CA ILE A 45 -6.36 -4.04 -4.00
C ILE A 45 -5.10 -3.44 -3.34
N SER A 46 -5.28 -2.40 -2.55
CA SER A 46 -4.19 -1.75 -1.81
C SER A 46 -3.48 -2.71 -0.87
N ALA A 47 -4.22 -3.55 -0.13
CA ALA A 47 -3.65 -4.51 0.80
C ALA A 47 -3.00 -5.74 0.13
N LEU A 48 -3.29 -5.99 -1.16
CA LEU A 48 -2.71 -7.09 -1.94
C LEU A 48 -1.46 -6.65 -2.72
N GLY A 49 -1.45 -5.39 -3.18
CA GLY A 49 -0.35 -4.84 -3.97
C GLY A 49 0.91 -4.60 -3.16
N GLY A 50 2.08 -4.75 -3.78
CA GLY A 50 3.39 -4.57 -3.13
C GLY A 50 3.81 -5.79 -2.30
N ASP A 51 2.94 -6.22 -1.39
CA ASP A 51 3.23 -7.29 -0.43
C ASP A 51 3.08 -8.71 -1.01
N PHE A 52 1.97 -8.96 -1.70
CA PHE A 52 1.59 -10.31 -2.17
C PHE A 52 1.64 -10.44 -3.69
N PHE A 53 1.33 -9.34 -4.37
CA PHE A 53 1.38 -9.24 -5.81
C PHE A 53 2.32 -8.11 -6.17
N ALA A 54 3.44 -8.46 -6.81
CA ALA A 54 4.48 -7.52 -7.21
C ALA A 54 5.28 -8.09 -8.38
N PHE A 55 6.01 -7.21 -9.09
CA PHE A 55 6.96 -7.64 -10.11
C PHE A 55 8.28 -8.01 -9.45
N LYS A 56 8.89 -9.12 -9.86
CA LYS A 56 10.12 -9.69 -9.28
C LYS A 56 11.31 -8.72 -9.18
N GLU A 57 11.32 -7.65 -9.97
CA GLU A 57 12.34 -6.61 -9.89
C GLU A 57 11.69 -5.32 -9.36
N PRO A 58 12.28 -4.69 -8.33
CA PRO A 58 11.70 -3.49 -7.71
C PRO A 58 11.45 -2.36 -8.71
N ILE A 59 10.37 -1.61 -8.47
CA ILE A 59 9.97 -0.44 -9.25
C ILE A 59 11.08 0.61 -9.16
N CYS A 60 11.59 0.89 -7.96
CA CYS A 60 12.65 1.88 -7.69
C CYS A 60 14.00 1.61 -8.39
N PHE A 61 14.19 0.44 -9.02
CA PHE A 61 15.38 0.13 -9.82
C PHE A 61 15.21 0.43 -11.31
N GLY A 62 14.04 0.88 -11.77
CA GLY A 62 13.89 1.37 -13.14
C GLY A 62 14.87 2.50 -13.42
N LYS A 63 15.57 2.43 -14.57
CA LYS A 63 16.63 3.38 -14.93
C LYS A 63 16.13 4.81 -15.16
N ASP A 64 14.84 4.94 -15.45
CA ASP A 64 14.12 6.17 -15.72
C ASP A 64 12.64 6.03 -15.31
N ALA A 65 11.89 7.12 -15.37
CA ALA A 65 10.49 7.16 -14.96
C ALA A 65 9.59 6.22 -15.79
N GLU A 66 9.89 6.01 -17.08
CA GLU A 66 9.08 5.11 -17.92
C GLU A 66 9.31 3.65 -17.54
N GLU A 67 10.56 3.26 -17.28
CA GLU A 67 10.84 1.91 -16.82
C GLU A 67 10.22 1.64 -15.43
N GLN A 68 10.20 2.64 -14.55
CA GLN A 68 9.51 2.55 -13.26
C GLN A 68 8.00 2.31 -13.45
N VAL A 69 7.35 3.06 -14.34
CA VAL A 69 5.94 2.85 -14.72
C VAL A 69 5.71 1.45 -15.28
N GLN A 70 6.56 0.98 -16.19
CA GLN A 70 6.45 -0.37 -16.77
C GLN A 70 6.60 -1.47 -15.71
N ARG A 71 7.53 -1.33 -14.77
CA ARG A 71 7.71 -2.26 -13.65
C ARG A 71 6.48 -2.30 -12.75
N PHE A 72 5.89 -1.13 -12.46
CA PHE A 72 4.63 -1.05 -11.74
C PHE A 72 3.50 -1.77 -12.48
N GLU A 73 3.32 -1.51 -13.77
CA GLU A 73 2.27 -2.14 -14.60
C GLU A 73 2.42 -3.67 -14.62
N LEU A 74 3.66 -4.16 -14.75
CA LEU A 74 3.97 -5.59 -14.65
C LEU A 74 3.62 -6.15 -13.27
N GLY A 75 3.82 -5.38 -12.21
CA GLY A 75 3.45 -5.73 -10.84
C GLY A 75 1.94 -5.83 -10.68
N PHE A 76 1.21 -4.80 -11.10
CA PHE A 76 -0.26 -4.79 -11.08
C PHE A 76 -0.86 -5.93 -11.91
N ALA A 77 -0.31 -6.23 -13.09
CA ALA A 77 -0.74 -7.34 -13.93
C ALA A 77 -0.60 -8.71 -13.24
N THR A 78 0.30 -8.86 -12.25
CA THR A 78 0.37 -10.08 -11.46
C THR A 78 -0.88 -10.34 -10.63
N LEU A 79 -1.59 -9.29 -10.20
CA LEU A 79 -2.88 -9.36 -9.53
C LEU A 79 -4.04 -9.38 -10.53
N ALA A 80 -4.03 -8.46 -11.49
CA ALA A 80 -5.20 -8.12 -12.29
C ALA A 80 -5.44 -9.02 -13.50
N SER A 81 -4.39 -9.59 -14.09
CA SER A 81 -4.49 -10.24 -15.41
C SER A 81 -4.15 -11.73 -15.40
N LYS A 82 -3.35 -12.21 -14.43
CA LYS A 82 -3.01 -13.64 -14.34
C LYS A 82 -4.21 -14.48 -13.87
N SER A 83 -4.50 -15.56 -14.58
CA SER A 83 -5.62 -16.47 -14.23
C SER A 83 -5.43 -17.16 -12.88
N SER A 84 -4.20 -17.55 -12.53
CA SER A 84 -3.88 -18.15 -11.23
C SER A 84 -3.99 -17.16 -10.06
N ALA A 85 -3.88 -15.85 -10.33
CA ALA A 85 -3.88 -14.82 -9.29
C ALA A 85 -5.25 -14.70 -8.60
N LYS A 86 -6.34 -14.93 -9.33
CA LYS A 86 -7.69 -14.83 -8.77
C LYS A 86 -7.89 -15.77 -7.58
N ALA A 87 -7.64 -17.07 -7.75
CA ALA A 87 -7.84 -18.05 -6.68
C ALA A 87 -6.89 -17.81 -5.49
N LEU A 88 -5.65 -17.39 -5.77
CA LEU A 88 -4.69 -17.01 -4.73
C LEU A 88 -5.15 -15.79 -3.93
N ALA A 89 -5.60 -14.73 -4.61
CA ALA A 89 -6.11 -13.53 -3.96
C ALA A 89 -7.37 -13.81 -3.15
N GLU A 90 -8.34 -14.56 -3.69
CA GLU A 90 -9.56 -14.95 -2.98
C GLU A 90 -9.25 -15.79 -1.73
N GLY A 91 -8.34 -16.75 -1.86
CA GLY A 91 -7.86 -17.56 -0.74
C GLY A 91 -7.22 -16.72 0.35
N PHE A 92 -6.31 -15.81 -0.02
CA PHE A 92 -5.63 -14.92 0.90
C PHE A 92 -6.56 -13.92 1.60
N ILE A 93 -7.45 -13.26 0.84
CA ILE A 93 -8.50 -12.40 1.41
C ILE A 93 -9.32 -13.21 2.43
N SER A 94 -9.63 -14.47 2.12
CA SER A 94 -10.38 -15.32 3.04
C SER A 94 -9.64 -15.64 4.34
N THR A 95 -8.31 -15.82 4.32
CA THR A 95 -7.53 -16.03 5.56
C THR A 95 -7.39 -14.76 6.38
N LYS A 96 -7.59 -13.58 5.77
CA LYS A 96 -7.49 -12.27 6.41
C LYS A 96 -8.83 -11.67 6.87
N LYS A 97 -9.95 -12.38 6.69
CA LYS A 97 -11.28 -11.88 7.08
C LYS A 97 -11.38 -11.49 8.55
N ASP A 98 -10.80 -12.29 9.44
CA ASP A 98 -10.83 -12.01 10.89
C ASP A 98 -10.04 -10.74 11.22
N GLU A 99 -8.88 -10.53 10.58
CA GLU A 99 -8.09 -9.31 10.72
C GLU A 99 -8.89 -8.07 10.29
N VAL A 100 -9.50 -8.14 9.09
CA VAL A 100 -10.34 -7.05 8.57
C VAL A 100 -11.49 -6.75 9.51
N ALA A 101 -12.19 -7.77 9.99
CA ALA A 101 -13.32 -7.60 10.92
C ALA A 101 -12.90 -6.98 12.26
N VAL A 102 -11.73 -7.36 12.79
CA VAL A 102 -11.17 -6.76 14.02
C VAL A 102 -10.84 -5.28 13.81
N VAL A 103 -10.15 -4.94 12.72
CA VAL A 103 -9.79 -3.55 12.40
C VAL A 103 -11.03 -2.70 12.13
N GLU A 104 -12.01 -3.21 11.38
CA GLU A 104 -13.29 -2.53 11.12
C GLU A 104 -14.12 -2.31 12.39
N LYS A 105 -14.09 -3.27 13.33
CA LYS A 105 -14.73 -3.13 14.64
C LYS A 105 -14.04 -2.04 15.46
N ALA A 106 -12.70 -2.04 15.49
CA ALA A 106 -11.91 -1.07 16.23
C ALA A 106 -12.00 0.36 15.66
N SER A 107 -12.33 0.52 14.38
CA SER A 107 -12.49 1.83 13.76
C SER A 107 -13.84 2.51 14.08
N GLN A 108 -14.78 1.79 14.70
CA GLN A 108 -16.08 2.35 15.06
C GLN A 108 -15.96 3.34 16.23
N PRO A 109 -16.81 4.40 16.28
CA PRO A 109 -16.81 5.35 17.39
C PRO A 109 -17.00 4.67 18.75
N GLY A 110 -16.08 4.92 19.68
CA GLY A 110 -16.13 4.38 21.05
C GLY A 110 -15.70 2.91 21.17
N ALA A 111 -15.21 2.29 20.10
CA ALA A 111 -14.66 0.95 20.16
C ALA A 111 -13.34 0.91 20.93
N ASP A 112 -13.11 -0.23 21.58
CA ASP A 112 -11.83 -0.54 22.18
C ASP A 112 -10.83 -0.93 21.09
N VAL A 113 -9.82 -0.08 20.87
CA VAL A 113 -8.80 -0.27 19.84
C VAL A 113 -7.77 -1.33 20.23
N SER A 114 -7.66 -1.69 21.52
CA SER A 114 -6.70 -2.69 22.00
C SER A 114 -7.01 -4.11 21.52
N ILE A 115 -8.21 -4.34 20.95
CA ILE A 115 -8.56 -5.59 20.27
C ILE A 115 -7.66 -5.84 19.05
N VAL A 116 -7.15 -4.78 18.41
CA VAL A 116 -6.22 -4.87 17.27
C VAL A 116 -4.86 -5.36 17.75
N ASP A 117 -4.35 -4.76 18.83
CA ASP A 117 -3.11 -5.20 19.48
C ASP A 117 -3.23 -6.66 19.95
N THR A 118 -4.35 -7.01 20.59
CA THR A 118 -4.63 -8.38 21.04
C THR A 118 -4.66 -9.38 19.87
N TYR A 119 -5.32 -9.02 18.77
CA TYR A 119 -5.32 -9.84 17.56
C TYR A 119 -3.90 -10.03 17.03
N TYR A 120 -3.14 -8.94 16.88
CA TYR A 120 -1.77 -8.97 16.40
C TYR A 120 -0.80 -9.73 17.33
N ASP A 121 -1.02 -9.71 18.64
CA ASP A 121 -0.21 -10.46 19.61
C ASP A 121 -0.63 -11.94 19.73
N SER A 122 -1.88 -12.26 19.42
CA SER A 122 -2.39 -13.64 19.36
C SER A 122 -1.89 -14.42 18.14
N PHE A 123 -1.02 -13.84 17.31
CA PHE A 123 -0.44 -14.52 16.15
C PHE A 123 0.33 -15.78 16.57
N THR A 124 -0.26 -16.93 16.25
CA THR A 124 0.27 -18.26 16.59
C THR A 124 1.00 -18.91 15.42
N THR A 125 1.66 -20.04 15.70
CA THR A 125 2.28 -20.95 14.71
C THR A 125 1.36 -21.35 13.55
N LYS A 126 0.02 -21.34 13.75
CA LYS A 126 -0.97 -21.65 12.71
C LYS A 126 -0.90 -20.68 11.52
N TYR A 127 -0.76 -19.38 11.79
CA TYR A 127 -0.61 -18.36 10.73
C TYR A 127 0.70 -18.52 9.97
N ILE A 128 1.78 -18.91 10.65
CA ILE A 128 3.08 -19.19 10.00
C ILE A 128 2.95 -20.34 9.01
N GLU A 129 2.23 -21.42 9.36
CA GLU A 129 2.02 -22.55 8.45
C GLU A 129 1.08 -22.21 7.27
N GLU A 130 0.02 -21.44 7.52
CA GLU A 130 -0.87 -20.94 6.46
C GLU A 130 -0.13 -20.00 5.50
N MET A 131 0.67 -19.07 6.04
CA MET A 131 1.50 -18.19 5.22
C MET A 131 2.57 -18.95 4.45
N LYS A 132 3.20 -19.97 5.04
CA LYS A 132 4.14 -20.84 4.32
C LYS A 132 3.46 -21.53 3.13
N SER A 133 2.22 -21.96 3.27
CA SER A 133 1.45 -22.57 2.18
C SER A 133 1.19 -21.56 1.05
N VAL A 134 0.72 -20.35 1.39
CA VAL A 134 0.48 -19.26 0.42
C VAL A 134 1.78 -18.84 -0.27
N LEU A 135 2.84 -18.61 0.50
CA LEU A 135 4.15 -18.21 -0.02
C LEU A 135 4.76 -19.30 -0.91
N ARG A 136 4.61 -20.59 -0.55
CA ARG A 136 5.02 -21.70 -1.41
C ARG A 136 4.21 -21.75 -2.71
N GLY A 137 2.91 -21.49 -2.64
CA GLY A 137 2.04 -21.38 -3.81
C GLY A 137 2.41 -20.20 -4.73
N MET A 138 2.86 -19.08 -4.16
CA MET A 138 3.24 -17.87 -4.88
C MET A 138 4.66 -17.92 -5.46
N PHE A 139 5.62 -18.49 -4.73
CA PHE A 139 7.06 -18.41 -5.05
C PHE A 139 7.72 -19.77 -5.34
N GLY A 140 6.99 -20.88 -5.18
CA GLY A 140 7.53 -22.24 -5.31
C GLY A 140 8.48 -22.63 -4.17
N ASP A 141 9.16 -23.77 -4.30
CA ASP A 141 10.13 -24.30 -3.31
C ASP A 141 11.53 -23.62 -3.37
N GLN A 142 11.69 -22.52 -4.11
CA GLN A 142 13.00 -21.91 -4.32
C GLN A 142 13.42 -21.04 -3.11
N GLU A 143 14.67 -21.20 -2.66
CA GLU A 143 15.38 -20.31 -1.70
C GLU A 143 15.36 -18.82 -2.11
N LYS A 144 14.95 -18.52 -3.35
CA LYS A 144 14.67 -17.17 -3.87
C LYS A 144 13.41 -16.52 -3.29
N GLY A 145 12.55 -17.25 -2.57
CA GLY A 145 11.33 -16.70 -1.97
C GLY A 145 11.62 -15.58 -0.96
N TYR A 146 12.55 -15.80 -0.02
CA TYR A 146 12.89 -14.80 1.00
C TYR A 146 13.77 -13.66 0.47
N LEU A 147 14.69 -13.96 -0.46
CA LEU A 147 15.51 -12.95 -1.15
C LEU A 147 14.67 -12.07 -2.08
N GLY A 148 13.69 -12.66 -2.75
CA GLY A 148 12.67 -11.98 -3.53
C GLY A 148 11.87 -11.05 -2.63
N LEU A 149 11.29 -11.55 -1.53
CA LEU A 149 10.56 -10.72 -0.56
C LEU A 149 11.40 -9.55 -0.01
N ALA A 150 12.67 -9.79 0.36
CA ALA A 150 13.51 -8.74 0.92
C ALA A 150 13.87 -7.61 -0.08
N LEU A 151 14.05 -7.94 -1.37
CA LEU A 151 14.31 -6.98 -2.46
C LEU A 151 13.02 -6.30 -2.94
N LEU A 152 11.91 -7.05 -3.06
CA LEU A 152 10.56 -6.53 -3.33
C LEU A 152 10.17 -5.49 -2.28
N ASN A 153 10.58 -5.70 -1.03
CA ASN A 153 10.32 -4.76 0.06
C ASN A 153 11.05 -3.41 -0.07
N LEU A 154 11.96 -3.18 -1.02
CA LEU A 154 12.59 -1.86 -1.15
C LEU A 154 11.56 -0.78 -1.47
N ASP A 155 10.59 -1.10 -2.33
CA ASP A 155 9.54 -0.20 -2.78
C ASP A 155 8.58 0.24 -1.65
N HIS A 156 8.74 -0.23 -0.42
CA HIS A 156 7.92 0.17 0.73
C HIS A 156 8.57 1.24 1.60
N PHE A 157 9.86 1.56 1.39
CA PHE A 157 10.60 2.41 2.32
C PHE A 157 11.02 3.75 1.73
N GLY A 158 10.82 4.82 2.49
CA GLY A 158 11.38 6.15 2.26
C GLY A 158 11.24 6.64 0.81
N ALA A 159 12.36 7.00 0.18
CA ALA A 159 12.39 7.50 -1.20
C ALA A 159 11.95 6.46 -2.25
N ASP A 160 12.12 5.17 -1.94
CA ASP A 160 11.76 4.09 -2.85
C ASP A 160 10.24 3.90 -2.89
N ALA A 161 9.55 4.03 -1.75
CA ALA A 161 8.08 4.10 -1.69
C ALA A 161 7.50 5.25 -2.48
N ARG A 162 8.13 6.43 -2.42
CA ARG A 162 7.70 7.56 -3.24
C ARG A 162 7.87 7.30 -4.72
N THR A 163 8.95 6.63 -5.10
CA THR A 163 9.21 6.24 -6.49
C THR A 163 8.14 5.26 -6.97
N ALA A 164 7.82 4.24 -6.16
CA ALA A 164 6.80 3.25 -6.46
C ALA A 164 5.40 3.86 -6.58
N TYR A 165 4.99 4.71 -5.63
CA TYR A 165 3.74 5.46 -5.71
C TYR A 165 3.71 6.34 -6.97
N ASN A 166 4.76 7.12 -7.23
CA ASN A 166 4.78 8.04 -8.37
C ASN A 166 4.63 7.29 -9.71
N ALA A 167 5.31 6.16 -9.85
CA ALA A 167 5.18 5.29 -11.02
C ALA A 167 3.74 4.76 -11.16
N GLY A 168 3.18 4.24 -10.06
CA GLY A 168 1.84 3.68 -10.06
C GLY A 168 0.73 4.69 -10.30
N HIS A 169 0.80 5.82 -9.62
CA HIS A 169 -0.12 6.93 -9.81
C HIS A 169 -0.03 7.49 -11.23
N THR A 170 1.18 7.61 -11.80
CA THR A 170 1.35 7.99 -13.22
C THR A 170 0.66 7.00 -14.15
N ALA A 171 0.82 5.70 -13.94
CA ALA A 171 0.17 4.66 -14.74
C ALA A 171 -1.37 4.76 -14.65
N ALA A 172 -1.90 4.95 -13.44
CA ALA A 172 -3.33 5.14 -13.20
C ALA A 172 -3.87 6.39 -13.90
N LEU A 173 -3.18 7.53 -13.78
CA LEU A 173 -3.55 8.78 -14.44
C LEU A 173 -3.53 8.65 -15.97
N ARG A 174 -2.54 7.95 -16.55
CA ARG A 174 -2.48 7.66 -17.99
C ARG A 174 -3.67 6.82 -18.44
N LYS A 175 -3.99 5.77 -17.69
CA LYS A 175 -5.16 4.92 -17.96
C LYS A 175 -6.46 5.71 -17.89
N ALA A 176 -6.61 6.57 -16.88
CA ALA A 176 -7.76 7.46 -16.72
C ALA A 176 -7.89 8.45 -17.90
N ALA A 177 -6.81 9.15 -18.25
CA ALA A 177 -6.81 10.15 -19.31
C ALA A 177 -6.97 9.57 -20.73
N SER A 178 -6.71 8.28 -20.92
CA SER A 178 -6.68 7.64 -22.25
C SER A 178 -8.02 7.67 -23.01
N SER A 179 -9.16 7.63 -22.31
CA SER A 179 -10.49 7.75 -22.92
C SER A 179 -11.58 8.01 -21.88
N LYS A 180 -12.75 8.49 -22.33
CA LYS A 180 -13.95 8.69 -21.48
C LYS A 180 -14.77 7.40 -21.26
N ILE A 181 -14.22 6.23 -21.54
CA ILE A 181 -14.91 4.97 -21.31
C ILE A 181 -14.98 4.74 -19.79
N PRO A 182 -16.17 4.46 -19.20
CA PRO A 182 -16.32 4.16 -17.77
C PRO A 182 -15.35 3.10 -17.24
N LYS A 183 -15.11 2.04 -18.01
CA LYS A 183 -14.17 0.98 -17.64
C LYS A 183 -12.74 1.48 -17.47
N ASN A 184 -12.31 2.49 -18.23
CA ASN A 184 -10.97 3.06 -18.05
C ASN A 184 -10.83 3.79 -16.71
N LEU A 185 -11.90 4.43 -16.21
CA LEU A 185 -11.91 5.02 -14.88
C LEU A 185 -11.84 3.93 -13.80
N GLU A 186 -12.61 2.85 -13.94
CA GLU A 186 -12.54 1.70 -13.03
C GLU A 186 -11.16 1.06 -12.97
N ASP A 187 -10.56 0.79 -14.14
CA ASP A 187 -9.21 0.24 -14.22
C ASP A 187 -8.18 1.21 -13.62
N ALA A 188 -8.32 2.50 -13.88
CA ALA A 188 -7.43 3.52 -13.32
C ALA A 188 -7.53 3.59 -11.80
N TYR A 189 -8.73 3.51 -11.22
CA TYR A 189 -8.89 3.40 -9.78
C TYR A 189 -8.29 2.12 -9.22
N ALA A 190 -8.41 0.99 -9.90
CA ALA A 190 -7.77 -0.25 -9.47
C ALA A 190 -6.24 -0.14 -9.49
N MET A 191 -5.66 0.46 -10.54
CA MET A 191 -4.22 0.75 -10.59
C MET A 191 -3.82 1.72 -9.47
N ASN A 192 -4.62 2.77 -9.23
CA ASN A 192 -4.34 3.73 -8.18
C ASN A 192 -4.40 3.12 -6.78
N ALA A 193 -5.35 2.22 -6.53
CA ALA A 193 -5.45 1.50 -5.27
C ALA A 193 -4.19 0.68 -4.99
N PHE A 194 -3.63 0.05 -6.02
CA PHE A 194 -2.38 -0.68 -5.92
C PHE A 194 -1.19 0.26 -5.65
N ALA A 195 -1.17 1.44 -6.28
CA ALA A 195 -0.14 2.46 -6.03
C ALA A 195 -0.25 3.08 -4.61
N ASP A 196 -1.47 3.29 -4.13
CA ASP A 196 -1.78 3.85 -2.82
C ASP A 196 -1.28 2.98 -1.66
N HIS A 197 -0.97 1.70 -1.90
CA HIS A 197 -0.22 0.88 -0.95
C HIS A 197 1.06 1.61 -0.49
N PHE A 198 1.91 2.02 -1.44
CA PHE A 198 3.17 2.71 -1.16
C PHE A 198 2.97 4.13 -0.60
N LEU A 199 1.84 4.75 -0.93
CA LEU A 199 1.43 6.01 -0.30
C LEU A 199 1.10 5.80 1.17
N GLN A 200 0.37 4.75 1.52
CA GLN A 200 0.02 4.42 2.91
C GLN A 200 1.26 4.08 3.73
N ASP A 201 2.21 3.34 3.16
CA ASP A 201 3.51 3.08 3.79
C ASP A 201 4.27 4.39 4.09
N SER A 202 4.10 5.43 3.27
CA SER A 202 4.68 6.75 3.52
C SER A 202 4.07 7.49 4.72
N PHE A 203 3.05 6.92 5.38
CA PHE A 203 2.51 7.40 6.67
C PHE A 203 2.85 6.49 7.84
N ALA A 204 3.62 5.43 7.64
CA ALA A 204 4.07 4.55 8.72
C ALA A 204 5.53 4.87 9.08
N ALA A 205 5.77 5.21 10.34
CA ALA A 205 7.08 5.65 10.82
C ALA A 205 8.23 4.67 10.48
N GLY A 206 8.00 3.37 10.64
CA GLY A 206 8.96 2.32 10.32
C GLY A 206 9.27 2.20 8.84
N HIS A 207 8.37 2.62 7.96
CA HIS A 207 8.60 2.67 6.51
C HIS A 207 9.30 3.97 6.09
N LEU A 208 9.16 5.04 6.87
CA LEU A 208 9.80 6.34 6.60
C LEU A 208 11.31 6.36 6.90
N ARG A 209 11.71 5.97 8.12
CA ARG A 209 13.08 6.20 8.62
C ARG A 209 14.03 5.03 8.41
N VAL A 210 13.52 3.80 8.32
CA VAL A 210 14.39 2.62 8.17
C VAL A 210 15.20 2.74 6.87
N PRO A 211 16.54 2.76 6.94
CA PRO A 211 17.39 3.01 5.79
C PRO A 211 17.56 1.72 4.97
N ARG A 212 16.45 1.14 4.50
CA ARG A 212 16.35 -0.18 3.87
C ARG A 212 17.40 -0.33 2.76
N ARG A 213 17.43 0.58 1.79
CA ARG A 213 18.42 0.58 0.70
C ARG A 213 19.87 0.52 1.21
N LYS A 214 20.23 1.29 2.24
CA LYS A 214 21.59 1.33 2.79
C LYS A 214 21.94 0.03 3.53
N LEU A 215 21.00 -0.55 4.29
CA LEU A 215 21.21 -1.84 4.96
C LEU A 215 21.54 -2.95 3.93
N TYR A 216 20.89 -2.94 2.78
CA TYR A 216 21.12 -3.95 1.74
C TYR A 216 22.31 -3.66 0.81
N ALA A 217 22.90 -2.46 0.85
CA ALA A 217 24.03 -2.07 -0.01
C ALA A 217 25.40 -2.69 0.39
N GLY A 218 25.54 -3.25 1.60
CA GLY A 218 26.82 -3.80 2.11
C GLY A 218 27.03 -5.32 1.97
N ASN A 219 28.22 -5.81 2.33
CA ASN A 219 28.61 -7.24 2.26
C ASN A 219 28.33 -8.07 3.53
N SER A 220 27.59 -7.54 4.52
CA SER A 220 27.26 -8.28 5.75
C SER A 220 26.25 -9.42 5.53
N LEU A 221 26.24 -10.39 6.44
CA LEU A 221 25.32 -11.53 6.42
C LEU A 221 23.86 -11.03 6.41
N ARG A 222 23.06 -11.65 5.53
CA ARG A 222 21.73 -11.16 5.15
C ARG A 222 20.71 -11.23 6.30
N PHE A 223 20.81 -12.26 7.13
CA PHE A 223 19.90 -12.47 8.27
C PHE A 223 19.95 -11.31 9.27
N ASP A 224 21.14 -10.78 9.54
CA ASP A 224 21.33 -9.67 10.48
C ASP A 224 20.65 -8.38 9.97
N LYS A 225 20.68 -8.15 8.65
CA LYS A 225 20.06 -6.97 8.02
C LYS A 225 18.54 -6.99 8.11
N ASP A 226 17.93 -8.14 7.87
CA ASP A 226 16.48 -8.32 7.94
C ASP A 226 15.99 -8.11 9.38
N ILE A 227 16.71 -8.66 10.36
CA ILE A 227 16.40 -8.47 11.79
C ILE A 227 16.58 -7.00 12.18
N CYS A 228 17.70 -6.36 11.82
CA CYS A 228 17.93 -4.95 12.12
C CYS A 228 16.84 -4.07 11.51
N ALA A 229 16.54 -4.25 10.22
CA ALA A 229 15.49 -3.49 9.56
C ALA A 229 14.13 -3.70 10.23
N HIS A 230 13.79 -4.93 10.60
CA HIS A 230 12.53 -5.23 11.28
C HIS A 230 12.47 -4.64 12.69
N ALA A 231 13.57 -4.68 13.45
CA ALA A 231 13.67 -4.08 14.78
C ALA A 231 13.48 -2.56 14.72
N MET A 232 14.22 -1.88 13.83
CA MET A 232 14.07 -0.43 13.60
C MET A 232 12.66 -0.08 13.13
N HIS A 233 12.10 -0.83 12.19
CA HIS A 233 10.73 -0.64 11.68
C HIS A 233 9.70 -0.73 12.81
N SER A 234 9.82 -1.77 13.65
CA SER A 234 8.89 -2.00 14.75
C SER A 234 9.04 -0.98 15.88
N GLU A 235 10.27 -0.56 16.18
CA GLU A 235 10.56 0.49 17.15
C GLU A 235 9.92 1.81 16.72
N ASP A 236 10.17 2.24 15.48
CA ASP A 236 9.69 3.51 14.93
C ASP A 236 8.16 3.54 14.84
N ASN A 237 7.54 2.45 14.40
CA ASN A 237 6.08 2.34 14.36
C ASN A 237 5.44 2.49 15.74
N LYS A 238 6.09 1.99 16.81
CA LYS A 238 5.56 2.07 18.18
C LYS A 238 5.89 3.39 18.87
N ALA A 239 7.10 3.90 18.69
CA ALA A 239 7.57 5.14 19.31
C ALA A 239 7.03 6.38 18.62
N GLY A 240 6.79 6.28 17.30
CA GLY A 240 6.39 7.37 16.43
C GLY A 240 7.56 8.29 16.05
N LEU A 241 7.37 9.02 14.95
CA LEU A 241 8.30 10.03 14.43
C LEU A 241 7.61 11.38 14.37
N ARG A 242 8.26 12.43 14.87
CA ARG A 242 7.79 13.80 14.67
C ARG A 242 8.09 14.20 13.23
N VAL A 243 7.05 14.41 12.43
CA VAL A 243 7.14 14.69 10.99
C VAL A 243 6.47 16.00 10.63
N ASN A 244 6.75 16.50 9.43
CA ASN A 244 6.03 17.61 8.82
C ASN A 244 5.69 17.32 7.36
N ASN A 245 4.76 18.07 6.77
CA ASN A 245 4.44 18.01 5.35
C ASN A 245 4.80 19.33 4.64
N PRO A 246 4.74 19.38 3.28
CA PRO A 246 4.98 20.62 2.52
C PRO A 246 4.02 21.78 2.84
N LEU A 247 2.90 21.54 3.52
CA LEU A 247 1.98 22.59 3.99
C LEU A 247 2.45 23.23 5.31
N GLY A 248 3.55 22.74 5.91
CA GLY A 248 4.09 23.22 7.18
C GLY A 248 3.40 22.65 8.42
N GLU A 249 2.49 21.69 8.25
CA GLU A 249 1.83 21.02 9.37
C GLU A 249 2.80 20.03 10.03
N THR A 250 2.73 19.88 11.36
CA THR A 250 3.61 19.00 12.13
C THR A 250 2.80 18.09 13.05
N TRP A 251 3.12 16.80 13.07
CA TRP A 251 2.46 15.81 13.93
C TRP A 251 3.41 14.65 14.27
N VAL A 252 2.93 13.67 15.04
CA VAL A 252 3.64 12.41 15.27
C VAL A 252 3.02 11.33 14.39
N SER A 253 3.82 10.77 13.49
CA SER A 253 3.46 9.62 12.68
C SER A 253 3.81 8.36 13.47
N TYR A 254 2.83 7.53 13.81
CA TYR A 254 3.08 6.14 14.19
C TYR A 254 2.95 5.27 12.92
N GLY A 255 2.88 3.95 13.02
CA GLY A 255 2.71 3.10 11.83
C GLY A 255 2.09 1.74 12.11
N ASP A 256 2.58 0.71 11.45
CA ASP A 256 1.99 -0.64 11.44
C ASP A 256 1.56 -1.14 12.83
N SER A 257 0.34 -1.67 12.93
CA SER A 257 -0.29 -2.13 14.19
C SER A 257 -0.71 -1.00 15.14
N THR A 258 -0.50 0.26 14.78
CA THR A 258 -0.84 1.41 15.62
C THR A 258 -1.78 2.39 14.92
N LEU A 259 -2.31 2.02 13.74
CA LEU A 259 -3.10 2.91 12.89
C LEU A 259 -4.24 3.57 13.67
N LEU A 260 -4.98 2.76 14.43
CA LEU A 260 -6.19 3.14 15.15
C LEU A 260 -5.93 3.66 16.57
N ARG A 261 -4.68 3.71 17.03
CA ARG A 261 -4.40 4.23 18.36
C ARG A 261 -4.78 5.72 18.47
N PRO A 262 -5.33 6.19 19.60
CA PRO A 262 -5.75 7.58 19.76
C PRO A 262 -4.63 8.58 19.48
N GLU A 263 -3.38 8.23 19.77
CA GLU A 263 -2.19 9.05 19.53
C GLU A 263 -1.90 9.23 18.03
N ASN A 264 -2.30 8.28 17.19
CA ASN A 264 -2.06 8.29 15.74
C ASN A 264 -3.20 8.94 14.94
N ARG A 265 -4.24 9.48 15.60
CA ARG A 265 -5.42 10.08 14.95
C ARG A 265 -5.10 11.14 13.89
N THR A 266 -4.10 11.98 14.14
CA THR A 266 -3.72 13.06 13.21
C THR A 266 -3.06 12.48 11.98
N ASN A 267 -2.20 11.49 12.15
CA ASN A 267 -1.55 10.79 11.05
C ASN A 267 -2.56 10.02 10.19
N LEU A 268 -3.52 9.33 10.82
CA LEU A 268 -4.64 8.67 10.15
C LEU A 268 -5.45 9.66 9.29
N ALA A 269 -5.79 10.83 9.85
CA ALA A 269 -6.49 11.88 9.09
C ALA A 269 -5.66 12.37 7.89
N LYS A 270 -4.36 12.60 8.07
CA LYS A 270 -3.45 13.04 6.99
C LYS A 270 -3.29 11.98 5.89
N CYS A 271 -3.23 10.71 6.25
CA CYS A 271 -3.24 9.60 5.30
C CYS A 271 -4.54 9.60 4.49
N GLY A 272 -5.70 9.73 5.17
CA GLY A 272 -7.00 9.85 4.50
C GLY A 272 -7.10 11.03 3.52
N GLU A 273 -6.56 12.20 3.89
CA GLU A 273 -6.49 13.37 3.00
C GLU A 273 -5.63 13.10 1.75
N ALA A 274 -4.50 12.42 1.91
CA ALA A 274 -3.61 12.06 0.80
C ALA A 274 -4.27 11.06 -0.16
N LEU A 275 -4.92 10.02 0.38
CA LEU A 275 -5.63 9.02 -0.41
C LEU A 275 -6.83 9.62 -1.16
N ALA A 276 -7.60 10.48 -0.49
CA ALA A 276 -8.69 11.22 -1.14
C ALA A 276 -8.16 12.10 -2.28
N THR A 277 -7.02 12.77 -2.08
CA THR A 277 -6.38 13.60 -3.12
C THR A 277 -5.90 12.75 -4.29
N SER A 278 -5.21 11.64 -4.02
CA SER A 278 -4.76 10.65 -5.02
C SER A 278 -5.92 10.17 -5.90
N ALA A 279 -7.01 9.69 -5.30
CA ALA A 279 -8.18 9.24 -6.05
C ALA A 279 -8.88 10.37 -6.83
N ASN A 280 -8.93 11.58 -6.28
CA ASN A 280 -9.51 12.73 -6.99
C ASN A 280 -8.70 13.09 -8.23
N GLU A 281 -7.36 13.02 -8.19
CA GLU A 281 -6.50 13.26 -9.36
C GLU A 281 -6.78 12.26 -10.48
N VAL A 282 -7.06 10.99 -10.15
CA VAL A 282 -7.50 9.97 -11.13
C VAL A 282 -8.80 10.38 -11.81
N PHE A 283 -9.81 10.79 -11.03
CA PHE A 283 -11.07 11.26 -11.60
C PHE A 283 -10.88 12.50 -12.46
N GLU A 284 -10.07 13.46 -12.01
CA GLU A 284 -9.77 14.66 -12.76
C GLU A 284 -9.05 14.37 -14.07
N ALA A 285 -8.10 13.42 -14.07
CA ALA A 285 -7.42 12.98 -15.27
C ALA A 285 -8.41 12.33 -16.26
N TRP A 286 -9.32 11.49 -15.77
CA TRP A 286 -10.38 10.92 -16.59
C TRP A 286 -11.32 12.00 -17.11
N ASN A 287 -11.69 12.99 -16.30
CA ASN A 287 -12.63 14.04 -16.67
C ASN A 287 -12.03 15.11 -17.60
N LYS A 288 -10.75 15.44 -17.48
CA LYS A 288 -10.06 16.46 -18.29
C LYS A 288 -9.31 15.86 -19.49
N GLY A 289 -8.91 14.59 -19.43
CA GLY A 289 -8.07 13.96 -20.45
C GLY A 289 -6.59 14.40 -20.38
N THR A 290 -6.17 14.94 -19.23
CA THR A 290 -4.82 15.48 -18.99
C THR A 290 -4.31 15.01 -17.64
N ILE A 291 -3.01 14.79 -17.50
CA ILE A 291 -2.40 14.34 -16.24
C ILE A 291 -1.45 15.42 -15.68
N PRO A 292 -1.39 15.62 -14.35
CA PRO A 292 -0.37 16.46 -13.74
C PRO A 292 1.03 15.84 -13.88
N SER A 293 2.07 16.67 -13.74
CA SER A 293 3.44 16.18 -13.64
C SER A 293 3.64 15.45 -12.30
N PRO A 294 4.47 14.38 -12.22
CA PRO A 294 4.75 13.68 -10.96
C PRO A 294 5.27 14.57 -9.83
N SER A 295 5.98 15.65 -10.15
CA SER A 295 6.44 16.64 -9.15
C SER A 295 5.30 17.46 -8.52
N SER A 296 4.10 17.39 -9.09
CA SER A 296 2.92 18.17 -8.71
C SER A 296 1.78 17.31 -8.15
N PHE A 297 1.99 16.01 -7.94
CA PHE A 297 0.98 15.13 -7.35
C PHE A 297 0.55 15.64 -5.97
N GLY A 298 -0.76 15.84 -5.81
CA GLY A 298 -1.36 16.51 -4.67
C GLY A 298 -1.21 15.72 -3.37
N ALA A 299 -1.21 14.39 -3.43
CA ALA A 299 -1.07 13.52 -2.26
C ALA A 299 0.18 13.85 -1.42
N TRP A 300 1.29 14.23 -2.06
CA TRP A 300 2.54 14.58 -1.37
C TRP A 300 2.48 15.87 -0.57
N ARG A 301 1.46 16.71 -0.76
CA ARG A 301 1.23 17.89 0.09
C ARG A 301 0.77 17.50 1.49
N HIS A 302 0.11 16.36 1.63
CA HIS A 302 -0.42 15.87 2.91
C HIS A 302 0.56 14.93 3.63
N ALA A 303 1.36 14.18 2.86
CA ALA A 303 2.29 13.20 3.41
C ALA A 303 3.46 13.83 4.18
N PRO A 304 4.03 13.12 5.18
CA PRO A 304 5.32 13.46 5.78
C PRO A 304 6.36 13.75 4.70
N THR A 305 7.31 14.66 4.93
CA THR A 305 8.51 14.82 4.10
C THR A 305 9.57 13.80 4.53
N LEU A 306 10.46 13.37 3.62
CA LEU A 306 11.54 12.45 4.00
C LEU A 306 12.51 13.12 4.98
N GLU A 307 12.74 14.42 4.79
CA GLU A 307 13.61 15.25 5.60
C GLU A 307 13.14 15.32 7.04
N SER A 308 11.83 15.36 7.28
CA SER A 308 11.28 15.40 8.64
C SER A 308 11.38 14.07 9.39
N ALA A 309 11.61 12.96 8.69
CA ALA A 309 11.71 11.63 9.28
C ALA A 309 13.16 11.20 9.59
N MET A 310 14.15 12.04 9.28
CA MET A 310 15.58 11.81 9.54
C MET A 310 16.03 12.51 10.82
#